data_AF-A0A9E9C9U1-F1
#
_entry.id   AF-A0A9E9C9U1-F1
#
_cell.length_a   1.000
_cell.length_b   1.000
_cell.length_c   1.000
_cell.angle_alpha   90.00
_cell.angle_beta   90.00
_cell.angle_gamma   90.00
#
_symmetry.space_group_name_H-M   'P 1'
#
loop_
_entity.id
_entity.type
_entity.pdbx_description
1 polymer ?
#
loop_
_entity_poly.entity_id
_entity_poly.type
_entity_poly.pdbx_seq_one_letter_code
_entity_poly.pdbx_strand_id
1 'polypeptide(L)'
;MIGYQNLLFAYASGEKMKTAQNYDDNAKEAKRIKEEAKRLKFFGYSFSAIAFLIFAYILLFSVEKELKQQAIYWFGLSFIAAIIPNVKQFKIKDIEVQLQEISEKVEDNKKLIEQRTEELKESLFLSLESVREQEQSLLEEYKLKRAAVNQSYAEKLKKVTPEERLKGQKKYTRLHLAKIDIDIADLKKMLQEVKFYRGVVDEVFDEQLARSISDFQEVYKITPVHGIAGPQTLSKLSEVRKQN
;
A
#
# COMPACT_ATOMS: atom_id res chain seq x y z
N MET A 1 -25.41 9.07 37.67
CA MET A 1 -26.34 8.16 36.97
C MET A 1 -27.11 8.85 35.84
N ILE A 2 -26.52 9.83 35.13
CA ILE A 2 -27.20 10.63 34.08
C ILE A 2 -26.49 10.53 32.72
N GLY A 3 -25.24 10.05 32.68
CA GLY A 3 -24.46 9.91 31.44
C GLY A 3 -24.86 8.73 30.54
N TYR A 4 -25.35 7.62 31.10
CA TYR A 4 -25.64 6.40 30.32
C TYR A 4 -27.06 6.37 29.73
N GLN A 5 -28.02 7.12 30.28
CA GLN A 5 -29.38 7.19 29.71
C GLN A 5 -29.45 8.12 28.48
N ASN A 6 -28.66 9.20 28.44
CA ASN A 6 -28.65 10.12 27.30
C ASN A 6 -27.95 9.54 26.05
N LEU A 7 -26.99 8.62 26.24
CA LEU A 7 -26.30 7.93 25.14
C LEU A 7 -27.16 6.83 24.50
N LEU A 8 -27.96 6.11 25.29
CA LEU A 8 -28.90 5.11 24.77
C LEU A 8 -30.12 5.74 24.07
N PHE A 9 -30.55 6.95 24.49
CA PHE A 9 -31.63 7.67 23.82
C PHE A 9 -31.17 8.30 22.49
N ALA A 10 -29.94 8.83 22.42
CA ALA A 10 -29.37 9.38 21.19
C ALA A 10 -29.03 8.31 20.14
N TYR A 11 -28.63 7.11 20.56
CA TYR A 11 -28.31 5.99 19.65
C TYR A 11 -29.57 5.28 19.11
N ALA A 12 -30.70 5.35 19.82
CA ALA A 12 -31.95 4.70 19.41
C ALA A 12 -32.84 5.53 18.47
N SER A 13 -32.78 6.88 18.49
CA SER A 13 -33.78 7.71 17.79
C SER A 13 -33.30 8.48 16.55
N GLY A 14 -31.99 8.64 16.32
CA GLY A 14 -31.47 9.53 15.27
C GLY A 14 -30.80 8.86 14.07
N GLU A 15 -29.98 7.83 14.28
CA GLU A 15 -29.14 7.24 13.21
C GLU A 15 -29.85 6.12 12.44
N LYS A 16 -30.70 5.33 13.10
CA LYS A 16 -31.54 4.32 12.42
C LYS A 16 -32.61 4.93 11.53
N MET A 17 -33.12 6.12 11.86
CA MET A 17 -34.08 6.82 10.99
C MET A 17 -33.41 7.39 9.74
N LYS A 18 -32.20 7.97 9.84
CA LYS A 18 -31.48 8.48 8.67
C LYS A 18 -31.02 7.37 7.73
N THR A 19 -30.63 6.21 8.26
CA THR A 19 -30.23 5.05 7.44
C THR A 19 -31.43 4.31 6.83
N ALA A 20 -32.54 4.17 7.56
CA ALA A 20 -33.78 3.59 7.01
C ALA A 20 -34.46 4.51 5.99
N GLN A 21 -34.44 5.83 6.21
CA GLN A 21 -35.00 6.79 5.27
C GLN A 21 -34.15 6.90 4.00
N ASN A 22 -32.81 6.90 4.13
CA ASN A 22 -31.92 6.83 2.97
C ASN A 22 -32.06 5.48 2.23
N TYR A 23 -32.31 4.37 2.92
CA TYR A 23 -32.59 3.08 2.28
C TYR A 23 -33.95 3.07 1.55
N ASP A 24 -35.01 3.61 2.16
CA ASP A 24 -36.34 3.72 1.54
C ASP A 24 -36.36 4.72 0.38
N ASP A 25 -35.63 5.83 0.49
CA ASP A 25 -35.45 6.81 -0.59
C ASP A 25 -34.68 6.19 -1.77
N ASN A 26 -33.60 5.45 -1.50
CA ASN A 26 -32.87 4.71 -2.54
C ASN A 26 -33.72 3.59 -3.17
N ALA A 27 -34.58 2.92 -2.40
CA ALA A 27 -35.49 1.90 -2.91
C ALA A 27 -36.62 2.51 -3.77
N LYS A 28 -37.17 3.66 -3.37
CA LYS A 28 -38.13 4.45 -4.16
C LYS A 28 -37.51 4.96 -5.45
N GLU A 29 -36.27 5.46 -5.39
CA GLU A 29 -35.54 5.94 -6.55
C GLU A 29 -35.21 4.79 -7.52
N ALA A 30 -34.75 3.64 -7.01
CA ALA A 30 -34.56 2.42 -7.81
C ALA A 30 -35.87 1.94 -8.46
N LYS A 31 -37.00 2.00 -7.75
CA LYS A 31 -38.33 1.66 -8.29
C LYS A 31 -38.75 2.65 -9.38
N ARG A 32 -38.55 3.95 -9.17
CA ARG A 32 -38.83 5.00 -10.17
C ARG A 32 -37.98 4.82 -11.42
N ILE A 33 -36.67 4.60 -11.29
CA ILE A 33 -35.77 4.31 -12.41
C ILE A 33 -36.23 3.05 -13.17
N LYS A 34 -36.69 2.01 -12.47
CA LYS A 34 -37.22 0.80 -13.09
C LYS A 34 -38.53 1.04 -13.85
N GLU A 35 -39.41 1.90 -13.34
CA GLU A 35 -40.65 2.31 -14.01
C GLU A 35 -40.38 3.21 -15.22
N GLU A 36 -39.47 4.18 -15.10
CA GLU A 36 -39.01 5.02 -16.21
C GLU A 36 -38.35 4.18 -17.31
N ALA A 37 -37.52 3.19 -16.94
CA ALA A 37 -36.95 2.25 -17.89
C ALA A 37 -38.01 1.38 -18.60
N LYS A 38 -39.08 0.97 -17.90
CA LYS A 38 -40.22 0.26 -18.52
C LYS A 38 -40.98 1.17 -19.50
N ARG A 39 -41.24 2.42 -19.12
CA ARG A 39 -41.90 3.42 -19.98
C ARG A 39 -41.05 3.71 -21.22
N LEU A 40 -39.74 3.83 -21.07
CA LEU A 40 -38.81 4.05 -22.17
C LEU A 40 -38.77 2.86 -23.14
N LYS A 41 -38.80 1.62 -22.61
CA LYS A 41 -38.92 0.40 -23.44
C LYS A 41 -40.24 0.38 -24.21
N PHE A 42 -41.35 0.66 -23.53
CA PHE A 42 -42.68 0.72 -24.15
C PHE A 42 -42.72 1.77 -25.27
N PHE A 43 -42.21 2.98 -25.01
CA PHE A 43 -42.12 4.05 -26.00
C PHE A 43 -41.25 3.65 -27.21
N GLY A 44 -40.10 3.00 -26.97
CA GLY A 44 -39.23 2.50 -28.04
C GLY A 44 -39.92 1.48 -28.94
N TYR A 45 -40.68 0.53 -28.37
CA TYR A 45 -41.44 -0.45 -29.14
C TYR A 45 -42.60 0.19 -29.91
N SER A 46 -43.36 1.07 -29.28
CA SER A 46 -44.47 1.78 -29.93
C SER A 46 -43.97 2.66 -31.08
N PHE A 47 -42.86 3.40 -30.89
CA PHE A 47 -42.25 4.21 -31.93
C PHE A 47 -41.75 3.36 -33.11
N SER A 48 -41.10 2.23 -32.84
CA SER A 48 -40.64 1.31 -33.89
C SER A 48 -41.81 0.67 -34.67
N ALA A 49 -42.90 0.31 -33.99
CA ALA A 49 -44.10 -0.22 -34.65
C ALA A 49 -44.77 0.82 -35.57
N ILE A 50 -44.87 2.08 -35.11
CA ILE A 50 -45.42 3.17 -35.93
C ILE A 50 -44.50 3.46 -37.13
N ALA A 51 -43.19 3.52 -36.91
CA ALA A 51 -42.21 3.72 -37.97
C ALA A 51 -42.28 2.60 -39.02
N PHE A 52 -42.49 1.36 -38.61
CA PHE A 52 -42.69 0.22 -39.52
C PHE A 52 -43.95 0.35 -40.37
N LEU A 53 -45.08 0.76 -39.78
CA LEU A 53 -46.32 0.96 -40.53
C LEU A 53 -46.20 2.09 -41.56
N ILE A 54 -45.55 3.20 -41.18
CA ILE A 54 -45.26 4.32 -42.08
C ILE A 54 -44.32 3.85 -43.21
N PHE A 55 -43.27 3.11 -42.87
CA PHE A 55 -42.34 2.54 -43.84
C PHE A 55 -43.04 1.60 -44.84
N ALA A 56 -43.88 0.68 -44.37
CA ALA A 56 -44.63 -0.25 -45.20
C ALA A 56 -45.61 0.49 -46.14
N TYR A 57 -46.31 1.51 -45.63
CA TYR A 57 -47.20 2.35 -46.43
C TYR A 57 -46.44 3.10 -47.53
N ILE A 58 -45.30 3.73 -47.20
CA ILE A 58 -44.48 4.47 -48.17
C ILE A 58 -43.91 3.51 -49.23
N LEU A 59 -43.48 2.31 -48.86
CA LEU A 59 -42.97 1.34 -49.83
C LEU A 59 -44.02 0.89 -50.85
N LEU A 60 -45.24 0.61 -50.37
CA LEU A 60 -46.33 0.07 -51.19
C LEU A 60 -47.02 1.12 -52.06
N PHE A 61 -47.17 2.35 -51.57
CA PHE A 61 -48.02 3.36 -52.22
C PHE A 61 -47.26 4.59 -52.76
N SER A 62 -46.00 4.82 -52.38
CA SER A 62 -45.23 5.97 -52.90
C SER A 62 -44.52 5.66 -54.21
N VAL A 63 -44.49 6.63 -55.13
CA VAL A 63 -43.76 6.56 -56.41
C VAL A 63 -42.38 7.23 -56.29
N GLU A 64 -42.19 8.10 -55.30
CA GLU A 64 -40.97 8.89 -55.12
C GLU A 64 -39.85 8.06 -54.46
N LYS A 65 -38.69 7.99 -55.13
CA LYS A 65 -37.53 7.22 -54.65
C LYS A 65 -36.90 7.82 -53.38
N GLU A 66 -36.90 9.14 -53.25
CA GLU A 66 -36.29 9.84 -52.09
C GLU A 66 -37.06 9.55 -50.79
N LEU A 67 -38.40 9.56 -50.84
CA LEU A 67 -39.27 9.19 -49.71
C LEU A 67 -39.05 7.76 -49.24
N LYS A 68 -38.85 6.82 -50.18
CA LYS A 68 -38.53 5.41 -49.84
C LYS A 68 -37.18 5.29 -49.12
N GLN A 69 -36.18 6.02 -49.59
CA GLN A 69 -34.85 6.02 -48.98
C GLN A 69 -34.88 6.61 -47.56
N GLN A 70 -35.58 7.73 -47.35
CA GLN A 70 -35.76 8.30 -46.01
C GLN A 70 -36.49 7.35 -45.06
N ALA A 71 -37.54 6.66 -45.54
CA ALA A 71 -38.29 5.71 -44.72
C ALA A 71 -37.43 4.50 -44.27
N ILE A 72 -36.48 4.02 -45.10
CA ILE A 72 -35.51 2.98 -44.72
C ILE A 72 -34.62 3.47 -43.56
N TYR A 73 -34.12 4.70 -43.63
CA TYR A 73 -33.28 5.27 -42.57
C TYR A 73 -34.06 5.44 -41.26
N TRP A 74 -35.27 5.99 -41.32
CA TRP A 74 -36.13 6.17 -40.14
C TRP A 74 -36.53 4.84 -39.50
N PHE A 75 -36.84 3.83 -40.31
CA PHE A 75 -37.12 2.49 -39.81
C PHE A 75 -35.88 1.84 -39.18
N GLY A 76 -34.72 1.88 -39.83
CA GLY A 76 -33.46 1.33 -39.31
C GLY A 76 -33.04 1.97 -37.99
N LEU A 77 -33.16 3.30 -37.86
CA LEU A 77 -32.86 4.02 -36.62
C LEU A 77 -33.80 3.61 -35.48
N SER A 78 -35.10 3.44 -35.77
CA SER A 78 -36.10 2.98 -34.79
C SER A 78 -35.83 1.56 -34.30
N PHE A 79 -35.35 0.68 -35.18
CA PHE A 79 -35.03 -0.71 -34.87
C PHE A 79 -33.82 -0.81 -33.96
N ILE A 80 -32.75 -0.04 -34.24
CA ILE A 80 -31.59 0.07 -33.35
C ILE A 80 -32.00 0.59 -31.97
N ALA A 81 -32.85 1.63 -31.91
CA ALA A 81 -33.35 2.18 -30.65
C ALA A 81 -34.16 1.15 -29.82
N ALA A 82 -34.93 0.27 -30.47
CA ALA A 82 -35.67 -0.80 -29.82
C ALA A 82 -34.77 -1.94 -29.29
N ILE A 83 -33.59 -2.14 -29.89
CA ILE A 83 -32.63 -3.18 -29.49
C ILE A 83 -31.75 -2.71 -28.34
N ILE A 84 -31.34 -1.44 -28.28
CA ILE A 84 -30.43 -0.88 -27.25
C ILE A 84 -30.76 -1.33 -25.81
N PRO A 85 -32.02 -1.33 -25.33
CA PRO A 85 -32.36 -1.77 -23.97
C PRO A 85 -32.11 -3.26 -23.68
N ASN A 86 -31.94 -4.09 -24.71
CA ASN A 86 -31.77 -5.54 -24.63
C ASN A 86 -30.30 -5.98 -24.77
N VAL A 87 -29.35 -5.06 -25.04
CA VAL A 87 -27.91 -5.35 -25.22
C VAL A 87 -27.15 -5.55 -23.89
N LYS A 88 -27.83 -5.66 -22.74
CA LYS A 88 -27.21 -5.55 -21.41
C LYS A 88 -26.47 -6.78 -20.86
N GLN A 89 -26.62 -7.98 -21.41
CA GLN A 89 -26.15 -9.20 -20.72
C GLN A 89 -24.80 -9.77 -21.16
N PHE A 90 -24.30 -9.46 -22.36
CA PHE A 90 -23.14 -10.16 -22.94
C PHE A 90 -21.74 -9.58 -22.60
N LYS A 91 -21.63 -8.53 -21.76
CA LYS A 91 -20.32 -7.95 -21.39
C LYS A 91 -20.11 -7.66 -19.91
N ILE A 92 -21.18 -7.50 -19.12
CA ILE A 92 -21.07 -6.99 -17.74
C ILE A 92 -20.73 -8.10 -16.74
N LYS A 93 -21.25 -9.32 -16.93
CA LYS A 93 -20.96 -10.46 -16.04
C LYS A 93 -19.51 -10.93 -16.12
N ASP A 94 -18.95 -10.97 -17.32
CA ASP A 94 -17.55 -11.40 -17.52
C ASP A 94 -16.57 -10.40 -16.88
N ILE A 95 -16.90 -9.11 -16.89
CA ILE A 95 -16.12 -8.06 -16.23
C ILE A 95 -16.22 -8.19 -14.70
N GLU A 96 -17.41 -8.44 -14.15
CA GLU A 96 -17.61 -8.57 -12.70
C GLU A 96 -16.90 -9.80 -12.11
N VAL A 97 -16.94 -10.94 -12.81
CA VAL A 97 -16.22 -12.16 -12.41
C VAL A 97 -14.70 -11.94 -12.45
N GLN A 98 -14.17 -11.28 -13.49
CA GLN A 98 -12.74 -10.93 -13.55
C GLN A 98 -12.35 -9.94 -12.44
N LEU A 99 -13.22 -8.99 -12.09
CA LEU A 99 -12.95 -8.03 -11.02
C LEU A 99 -12.87 -8.71 -9.64
N GLN A 100 -13.73 -9.69 -9.39
CA GLN A 100 -13.71 -10.49 -8.16
C GLN A 100 -12.44 -11.33 -8.06
N GLU A 101 -12.05 -12.02 -9.13
CA GLU A 101 -10.82 -12.83 -9.16
C GLU A 101 -9.56 -11.95 -8.95
N ILE A 102 -9.52 -10.75 -9.54
CA ILE A 102 -8.43 -9.79 -9.31
C ILE A 102 -8.43 -9.33 -7.85
N SER A 103 -9.59 -9.03 -7.27
CA SER A 103 -9.69 -8.59 -5.87
C SER A 103 -9.22 -9.67 -4.90
N GLU A 104 -9.55 -10.94 -5.15
CA GLU A 104 -9.12 -12.07 -4.33
C GLU A 104 -7.60 -12.26 -4.41
N LYS A 105 -7.04 -12.26 -5.63
CA LYS A 105 -5.58 -12.31 -5.83
C LYS A 105 -4.83 -11.16 -5.18
N VAL A 106 -5.39 -9.95 -5.18
CA VAL A 106 -4.80 -8.79 -4.50
C VAL A 106 -4.79 -9.00 -2.99
N GLU A 107 -5.88 -9.52 -2.42
CA GLU A 107 -5.97 -9.80 -0.98
C GLU A 107 -4.99 -10.91 -0.54
N ASP A 108 -4.85 -11.96 -1.34
CA ASP A 108 -3.89 -13.04 -1.08
C ASP A 108 -2.44 -12.56 -1.20
N ASN A 109 -2.12 -11.76 -2.23
CA ASN A 109 -0.81 -11.14 -2.37
C ASN A 109 -0.50 -10.21 -1.20
N LYS A 110 -1.49 -9.46 -0.71
CA LYS A 110 -1.34 -8.59 0.46
C LYS A 110 -1.02 -9.42 1.71
N LYS A 111 -1.75 -10.50 1.98
CA LYS A 111 -1.47 -11.41 3.11
C LYS A 111 -0.08 -12.02 3.00
N LEU A 112 0.34 -12.44 1.80
CA LEU A 112 1.68 -12.98 1.57
C LEU A 112 2.76 -11.94 1.85
N ILE A 113 2.57 -10.68 1.41
CA ILE A 113 3.50 -9.58 1.69
C ILE A 113 3.58 -9.32 3.19
N GLU A 114 2.45 -9.30 3.90
CA GLU A 114 2.40 -9.14 5.36
C GLU A 114 3.15 -10.27 6.07
N GLN A 115 2.90 -11.53 5.70
CA GLN A 115 3.59 -12.68 6.27
C GLN A 115 5.10 -12.59 6.05
N ARG A 116 5.55 -12.34 4.80
CA ARG A 116 6.99 -12.18 4.50
C ARG A 116 7.60 -11.02 5.27
N THR A 117 6.85 -9.94 5.46
CA THR A 117 7.31 -8.79 6.22
C THR A 117 7.52 -9.16 7.70
N GLU A 118 6.63 -9.95 8.29
CA GLU A 118 6.80 -10.44 9.66
C GLU A 118 7.95 -11.45 9.78
N GLU A 119 8.10 -12.39 8.84
CA GLU A 119 9.23 -13.32 8.78
C GLU A 119 10.58 -12.58 8.74
N LEU A 120 10.68 -11.52 7.93
CA LEU A 120 11.89 -10.68 7.83
C LEU A 120 12.15 -9.86 9.09
N LYS A 121 11.11 -9.36 9.75
CA LYS A 121 11.26 -8.66 11.05
C LYS A 121 11.75 -9.62 12.13
N GLU A 122 11.23 -10.84 12.14
CA GLU A 122 11.63 -11.88 13.09
C GLU A 122 13.08 -12.32 12.86
N SER A 123 13.48 -12.57 11.61
CA SER A 123 14.88 -12.92 11.30
C SER A 123 15.85 -11.81 11.71
N LEU A 124 15.52 -10.55 11.40
CA LEU A 124 16.29 -9.39 11.81
C LEU A 124 16.40 -9.29 13.35
N PHE A 125 15.30 -9.53 14.05
CA PHE A 125 15.27 -9.53 15.51
C PHE A 125 16.17 -10.62 16.09
N LEU A 126 16.09 -11.85 15.58
CA LEU A 126 16.92 -12.97 16.02
C LEU A 126 18.41 -12.72 15.79
N SER A 127 18.78 -12.20 14.62
CA SER A 127 20.16 -11.82 14.30
C SER A 127 20.70 -10.79 15.28
N LEU A 128 19.94 -9.74 15.58
CA LEU A 128 20.35 -8.70 16.54
C LEU A 128 20.39 -9.20 17.98
N GLU A 129 19.47 -10.08 18.35
CA GLU A 129 19.44 -10.67 19.68
C GLU A 129 20.66 -11.56 19.92
N SER A 130 21.07 -12.31 18.91
CA SER A 130 22.29 -13.12 18.98
C SER A 130 23.53 -12.28 19.26
N VAL A 131 23.64 -11.07 18.67
CA VAL A 131 24.73 -10.12 18.99
C VAL A 131 24.65 -9.68 20.44
N ARG A 132 23.44 -9.34 20.93
CA ARG A 132 23.25 -8.86 22.29
C ARG A 132 23.67 -9.93 23.31
N GLU A 133 23.24 -11.16 23.12
CA GLU A 133 23.60 -12.30 23.98
C GLU A 133 25.10 -12.59 23.95
N GLN A 134 25.72 -12.56 22.76
CA GLN A 134 27.17 -12.66 22.63
C GLN A 134 27.88 -11.55 23.40
N GLU A 135 27.48 -10.29 23.23
CA GLU A 135 28.07 -9.16 23.94
C GLU A 135 27.96 -9.26 25.46
N GLN A 136 26.83 -9.77 25.96
CA GLN A 136 26.58 -9.93 27.39
C GLN A 136 27.37 -11.09 28.00
N SER A 137 27.62 -12.15 27.25
CA SER A 137 28.35 -13.35 27.70
C SER A 137 29.87 -13.23 27.62
N LEU A 138 30.42 -12.17 27.02
CA LEU A 138 31.87 -11.94 26.94
C LEU A 138 32.51 -11.77 28.32
N LEU A 139 33.61 -12.50 28.57
CA LEU A 139 34.45 -12.26 29.74
C LEU A 139 35.09 -10.86 29.65
N GLU A 140 35.36 -10.29 30.83
CA GLU A 140 35.88 -8.92 30.94
C GLU A 140 37.23 -8.73 30.23
N GLU A 141 38.10 -9.73 30.26
CA GLU A 141 39.37 -9.71 29.52
C GLU A 141 39.17 -9.51 28.01
N TYR A 142 38.19 -10.18 27.40
CA TYR A 142 37.89 -10.02 25.98
C TYR A 142 37.33 -8.63 25.67
N LYS A 143 36.51 -8.07 26.57
CA LYS A 143 35.99 -6.70 26.42
C LYS A 143 37.13 -5.68 26.44
N LEU A 144 38.08 -5.82 27.37
CA LEU A 144 39.26 -4.95 27.47
C LEU A 144 40.17 -5.07 26.24
N LYS A 145 40.47 -6.30 25.80
CA LYS A 145 41.30 -6.54 24.61
C LYS A 145 40.67 -5.92 23.36
N ARG A 146 39.35 -6.09 23.19
CA ARG A 146 38.63 -5.48 22.08
C ARG A 146 38.60 -3.96 22.18
N ALA A 147 38.36 -3.40 23.36
CA ALA A 147 38.38 -1.95 23.58
C ALA A 147 39.73 -1.34 23.18
N ALA A 148 40.84 -1.98 23.55
CA ALA A 148 42.18 -1.56 23.14
C ALA A 148 42.38 -1.59 21.62
N VAL A 149 41.88 -2.64 20.94
CA VAL A 149 41.92 -2.74 19.47
C VAL A 149 41.08 -1.63 18.82
N ASN A 150 39.86 -1.42 19.31
CA ASN A 150 38.97 -0.36 18.80
C ASN A 150 39.59 1.02 19.00
N GLN A 151 40.23 1.26 20.13
CA GLN A 151 40.92 2.52 20.42
C GLN A 151 42.11 2.74 19.49
N SER A 152 42.97 1.73 19.29
CA SER A 152 44.07 1.81 18.33
C SER A 152 43.56 2.12 16.91
N TYR A 153 42.44 1.54 16.52
CA TYR A 153 41.82 1.79 15.23
C TYR A 153 41.25 3.21 15.12
N ALA A 154 40.57 3.71 16.16
CA ALA A 154 40.07 5.08 16.21
C ALA A 154 41.20 6.11 16.08
N GLU A 155 42.36 5.86 16.71
CA GLU A 155 43.54 6.73 16.55
C GLU A 155 44.14 6.69 15.13
N LYS A 156 44.08 5.53 14.45
CA LYS A 156 44.47 5.44 13.04
C LYS A 156 43.52 6.24 12.14
N LEU A 157 42.21 6.20 12.41
CA LEU A 157 41.20 6.94 11.64
C LEU A 157 41.37 8.47 11.70
N LYS A 158 41.97 8.99 12.77
CA LYS A 158 42.28 10.43 12.89
C LYS A 158 43.41 10.89 11.97
N LYS A 159 44.24 9.96 11.49
CA LYS A 159 45.45 10.25 10.69
C LYS A 159 45.25 10.10 9.19
N VAL A 160 44.10 9.56 8.76
CA VAL A 160 43.78 9.29 7.35
C VAL A 160 42.86 10.36 6.77
N THR A 161 42.81 10.44 5.44
CA THR A 161 41.92 11.39 4.75
C THR A 161 40.45 11.05 5.02
N PRO A 162 39.50 12.00 4.88
CA PRO A 162 38.07 11.72 5.02
C PRO A 162 37.57 10.58 4.12
N GLU A 163 38.06 10.50 2.89
CA GLU A 163 37.68 9.46 1.94
C GLU A 163 38.18 8.07 2.37
N GLU A 164 39.44 7.98 2.82
CA GLU A 164 40.02 6.74 3.33
C GLU A 164 39.31 6.29 4.62
N ARG A 165 38.97 7.25 5.48
CA ARG A 165 38.19 7.01 6.70
C ARG A 165 36.84 6.40 6.36
N LEU A 166 36.11 7.00 5.42
CA LEU A 166 34.80 6.53 5.00
C LEU A 166 34.88 5.13 4.39
N LYS A 167 35.89 4.86 3.56
CA LYS A 167 36.16 3.53 3.00
C LYS A 167 36.41 2.49 4.09
N GLY A 168 37.17 2.85 5.13
CA GLY A 168 37.39 2.03 6.31
C GLY A 168 36.09 1.75 7.06
N GLN A 169 35.36 2.80 7.42
CA GLN A 169 34.09 2.69 8.15
C GLN A 169 33.07 1.82 7.44
N LYS A 170 32.93 2.02 6.12
CA LYS A 170 32.11 1.21 5.23
C LYS A 170 32.52 -0.26 5.26
N LYS A 171 33.82 -0.54 5.09
CA LYS A 171 34.35 -1.91 5.08
C LYS A 171 34.06 -2.63 6.39
N TYR A 172 34.42 -2.04 7.52
CA TYR A 172 34.25 -2.69 8.83
C TYR A 172 32.78 -2.83 9.22
N THR A 173 31.94 -1.83 8.94
CA THR A 173 30.50 -1.93 9.18
C THR A 173 29.91 -3.10 8.40
N ARG A 174 30.20 -3.22 7.09
CA ARG A 174 29.73 -4.34 6.28
C ARG A 174 30.22 -5.69 6.78
N LEU A 175 31.46 -5.78 7.26
CA LEU A 175 31.99 -7.01 7.85
C LEU A 175 31.25 -7.44 9.12
N HIS A 176 30.73 -6.49 9.89
CA HIS A 176 29.93 -6.80 11.08
C HIS A 176 28.49 -7.19 10.71
N LEU A 177 27.87 -6.46 9.80
CA LEU A 177 26.51 -6.73 9.33
C LEU A 177 26.41 -8.09 8.62
N ALA A 178 27.38 -8.42 7.75
CA ALA A 178 27.40 -9.71 7.06
C ALA A 178 27.55 -10.92 7.98
N LYS A 179 28.13 -10.76 9.18
CA LYS A 179 28.24 -11.86 10.17
C LYS A 179 26.90 -12.25 10.78
N ILE A 180 25.92 -11.37 10.70
CA ILE A 180 24.60 -11.51 11.30
C ILE A 180 23.49 -11.43 10.26
N ASP A 181 23.85 -11.56 8.98
CA ASP A 181 22.93 -11.56 7.84
C ASP A 181 22.02 -10.32 7.80
N ILE A 182 22.63 -9.14 8.03
CA ILE A 182 21.98 -7.82 7.94
C ILE A 182 22.69 -7.02 6.84
N ASP A 183 21.97 -6.12 6.18
CA ASP A 183 22.50 -5.23 5.15
C ASP A 183 22.57 -3.76 5.59
N ILE A 184 22.95 -2.87 4.67
CA ILE A 184 23.09 -1.43 4.98
C ILE A 184 21.72 -0.77 5.08
N ALA A 185 20.75 -1.18 4.26
CA ALA A 185 19.40 -0.68 4.30
C ALA A 185 18.75 -0.96 5.67
N ASP A 186 18.91 -2.15 6.22
CA ASP A 186 18.45 -2.52 7.56
C ASP A 186 19.09 -1.64 8.63
N LEU A 187 20.42 -1.43 8.58
CA LEU A 187 21.10 -0.54 9.52
C LEU A 187 20.54 0.89 9.46
N LYS A 188 20.32 1.42 8.25
CA LYS A 188 19.72 2.74 8.05
C LYS A 188 18.31 2.80 8.62
N LYS A 189 17.47 1.81 8.34
CA LYS A 189 16.11 1.71 8.86
C LYS A 189 16.10 1.68 10.38
N MET A 190 16.96 0.85 10.99
CA MET A 190 17.12 0.80 12.45
C MET A 190 17.49 2.16 13.05
N LEU A 191 18.43 2.88 12.42
CA LEU A 191 18.80 4.23 12.86
C LEU A 191 17.69 5.26 12.63
N GLN A 192 16.83 5.11 11.62
CA GLN A 192 15.64 5.96 11.43
C GLN A 192 14.59 5.71 12.52
N GLU A 193 14.37 4.44 12.89
CA GLU A 193 13.43 4.06 13.95
C GLU A 193 13.81 4.75 15.27
N VAL A 194 15.11 4.74 15.62
CA VAL A 194 15.64 5.43 16.81
C VAL A 194 15.97 6.92 16.59
N LYS A 195 15.58 7.50 15.45
CA LYS A 195 15.70 8.94 15.11
C LYS A 195 17.12 9.50 14.93
N PHE A 196 18.11 8.64 14.71
CA PHE A 196 19.50 9.03 14.41
C PHE A 196 19.80 9.17 12.92
N TYR A 197 19.00 8.57 12.04
CA TYR A 197 19.15 8.73 10.58
C TYR A 197 17.89 9.38 9.97
N ARG A 198 18.08 10.26 8.99
CA ARG A 198 17.00 10.94 8.24
C ARG A 198 17.19 10.90 6.72
N GLY A 199 18.20 10.16 6.24
CA GLY A 199 18.49 10.01 4.82
C GLY A 199 17.67 8.89 4.16
N VAL A 200 17.98 8.58 2.91
CA VAL A 200 17.33 7.52 2.12
C VAL A 200 17.80 6.14 2.60
N VAL A 201 16.87 5.20 2.72
CA VAL A 201 17.14 3.78 3.04
C VAL A 201 17.50 3.05 1.74
N ASP A 202 18.80 2.88 1.50
CA ASP A 202 19.40 2.16 0.37
C ASP A 202 20.68 1.43 0.83
N GLU A 203 21.36 0.74 -0.09
CA GLU A 203 22.59 -0.02 0.19
C GLU A 203 23.88 0.82 0.26
N VAL A 204 23.78 2.15 0.24
CA VAL A 204 24.92 3.06 0.17
C VAL A 204 25.38 3.48 1.56
N PHE A 205 26.63 3.15 1.90
CA PHE A 205 27.31 3.70 3.08
C PHE A 205 27.97 5.03 2.70
N ASP A 206 27.34 6.14 3.09
CA ASP A 206 27.76 7.52 2.84
C ASP A 206 28.24 8.23 4.12
N GLU A 207 28.69 9.48 3.98
CA GLU A 207 29.12 10.28 5.12
C GLU A 207 27.98 10.55 6.12
N GLN A 208 26.74 10.68 5.64
CA GLN A 208 25.59 10.94 6.50
C GLN A 208 25.35 9.75 7.44
N LEU A 209 25.42 8.52 6.92
CA LEU A 209 25.31 7.31 7.71
C LEU A 209 26.45 7.21 8.72
N ALA A 210 27.70 7.47 8.32
CA ALA A 210 28.85 7.45 9.23
C ALA A 210 28.71 8.45 10.39
N ARG A 211 28.21 9.66 10.10
CA ARG A 211 27.89 10.67 11.13
C ARG A 211 26.77 10.20 12.04
N SER A 212 25.69 9.66 11.48
CA SER A 212 24.54 9.14 12.26
C SER A 212 24.93 8.01 13.22
N ILE A 213 25.84 7.12 12.79
CA ILE A 213 26.43 6.09 13.66
C ILE A 213 27.28 6.72 14.77
N SER A 214 28.06 7.76 14.44
CA SER A 214 28.90 8.46 15.42
C SER A 214 28.04 9.18 16.47
N ASP A 215 26.98 9.87 16.05
CA ASP A 215 26.05 10.56 16.93
C ASP A 215 25.35 9.56 17.86
N PHE A 216 24.93 8.40 17.34
CA PHE A 216 24.38 7.32 18.14
C PHE A 216 25.40 6.81 19.17
N GLN A 217 26.64 6.57 18.75
CA GLN A 217 27.71 6.14 19.63
C GLN A 217 27.99 7.13 20.75
N GLU A 218 27.98 8.43 20.44
CA GLU A 218 28.19 9.49 21.41
C GLU A 218 27.05 9.55 22.44
N VAL A 219 25.79 9.58 21.99
CA VAL A 219 24.62 9.64 22.88
C VAL A 219 24.57 8.44 23.84
N TYR A 220 24.89 7.24 23.33
CA TYR A 220 24.88 6.02 24.14
C TYR A 220 26.23 5.67 24.77
N LYS A 221 27.20 6.60 24.77
CA LYS A 221 28.52 6.47 25.43
C LYS A 221 29.29 5.22 24.98
N ILE A 222 29.18 4.86 23.72
CA ILE A 222 29.93 3.77 23.09
C ILE A 222 31.30 4.31 22.70
N THR A 223 32.33 3.86 23.41
CA THR A 223 33.71 4.29 23.16
C THR A 223 34.53 3.22 22.45
N PRO A 224 35.36 3.59 21.46
CA PRO A 224 35.53 4.93 20.89
C PRO A 224 34.43 5.30 19.87
N VAL A 225 34.14 6.59 19.74
CA VAL A 225 33.24 7.12 18.70
C VAL A 225 33.99 7.17 17.38
N HIS A 226 33.66 6.24 16.47
CA HIS A 226 34.38 6.06 15.21
C HIS A 226 33.47 5.88 13.99
N GLY A 227 32.14 5.90 14.16
CA GLY A 227 31.19 5.85 13.04
C GLY A 227 31.12 4.48 12.35
N ILE A 228 31.33 3.40 13.10
CA ILE A 228 31.29 2.01 12.61
C ILE A 228 30.26 1.24 13.42
N ALA A 229 29.31 0.60 12.75
CA ALA A 229 28.33 -0.24 13.42
C ALA A 229 28.94 -1.62 13.76
N GLY A 230 29.74 -1.66 14.81
CA GLY A 230 30.30 -2.88 15.39
C GLY A 230 29.35 -3.54 16.41
N PRO A 231 29.77 -4.66 17.04
CA PRO A 231 28.93 -5.45 17.93
C PRO A 231 28.31 -4.66 19.09
N GLN A 232 29.09 -3.77 19.74
CA GLN A 232 28.58 -2.91 20.81
C GLN A 232 27.51 -1.92 20.31
N THR A 233 27.70 -1.38 19.11
CA THR A 233 26.75 -0.46 18.48
C THR A 233 25.46 -1.17 18.09
N LEU A 234 25.58 -2.34 17.45
CA LEU A 234 24.42 -3.14 17.02
C LEU A 234 23.63 -3.69 18.22
N SER A 235 24.33 -4.15 19.27
CA SER A 235 23.73 -4.58 20.53
C SER A 235 22.94 -3.44 21.20
N LYS A 236 23.54 -2.26 21.33
CA LYS A 236 22.85 -1.09 21.89
C LYS A 236 21.69 -0.62 21.00
N LEU A 237 21.84 -0.67 19.68
CA LEU A 237 20.78 -0.32 18.74
C LEU A 237 19.58 -1.25 18.87
N SER A 238 19.82 -2.56 19.03
CA SER A 238 18.78 -3.55 19.34
C SER A 238 18.04 -3.22 20.64
N GLU A 239 18.78 -2.91 21.71
CA GLU A 239 18.21 -2.55 23.02
C GLU A 239 17.30 -1.32 22.93
N VAL A 240 17.77 -0.24 22.29
CA VAL A 240 17.03 1.02 22.16
C VAL A 240 15.78 0.85 21.30
N ARG A 241 15.87 0.06 20.23
CA ARG A 241 14.72 -0.23 19.35
C ARG A 241 13.58 -0.95 20.08
N LYS A 242 13.88 -1.84 21.02
CA LYS A 242 12.86 -2.56 21.79
C LYS A 242 12.09 -1.66 22.78
N GLN A 243 12.63 -0.51 23.13
CA GLN A 243 12.03 0.41 24.11
C GLN A 243 11.10 1.46 23.50
N ASN A 244 11.13 1.63 22.17
CA ASN A 244 10.32 2.60 21.41
C ASN A 244 9.19 1.90 20.65
#